data_AF-A0A416MN83-F1
#
_entry.id   AF-A0A416MN83-F1
#
_cell.length_a   1.000
_cell.length_b   1.000
_cell.length_c   1.000
_cell.angle_alpha   90.00
_cell.angle_beta   90.00
_cell.angle_gamma   90.00
#
_symmetry.space_group_name_H-M   'P 1'
#
loop_
_entity.id
_entity.type
_entity.pdbx_description
1 polymer ?
#
loop_
_entity_poly.entity_id
_entity_poly.type
_entity_poly.pdbx_seq_one_letter_code
_entity_poly.pdbx_strand_id
1 'polypeptide(L)'
;MTDTELKKIAKVIYAEGGIFSGKNDLALLAIAQCIHDLLSSYKDLDSCLKSAFTAPSDQYDTACLDAAKAVFEEGKRRFPDAKILQFRSFAKYSDGAGNPDKGKLADLYKNYDYLGSDSVSTRWGHFYFGKKEEKKMFRMLVMAGHGRNQDGSWDPGAVGCGYQEADLARELRDLIKTAADRAGVGCDIAPDRNHYSYFKAGGQYDVSSYDYVLEVHFNASATSDQVGDGQLKGSMVYIDESETGHSVEDAILSNLYSLGNRQAWDGVVVSQRQCLPACWCRVASALRAYHMLCWKLALSRTGMM
;
A
#
# COMPACT_ATOMS: atom_id res chain seq x y z
N MET A 1 17.53 -8.23 4.54
CA MET A 1 18.49 -9.31 4.23
C MET A 1 19.88 -8.70 4.09
N THR A 2 20.94 -9.41 4.45
CA THR A 2 22.33 -9.01 4.18
C THR A 2 22.74 -9.40 2.76
N ASP A 3 23.77 -8.75 2.20
CA ASP A 3 24.33 -9.10 0.89
C ASP A 3 24.78 -10.57 0.81
N THR A 4 25.35 -11.10 1.90
CA THR A 4 25.73 -12.51 2.01
C THR A 4 24.53 -13.45 1.90
N GLU A 5 23.40 -13.12 2.53
CA GLU A 5 22.18 -13.91 2.45
C GLU A 5 21.54 -13.86 1.05
N LEU A 6 21.53 -12.68 0.42
CA LEU A 6 21.04 -12.53 -0.95
C LEU A 6 21.86 -13.37 -1.94
N LYS A 7 23.18 -13.44 -1.76
CA LYS A 7 24.04 -14.32 -2.56
C LYS A 7 23.75 -15.80 -2.33
N LYS A 8 23.44 -16.22 -1.10
CA LYS A 8 23.01 -17.61 -0.81
C LYS A 8 21.70 -17.92 -1.55
N ILE A 9 20.74 -17.00 -1.53
CA ILE A 9 19.45 -17.13 -2.23
C ILE A 9 19.69 -17.21 -3.75
N ALA A 10 20.51 -16.33 -4.31
CA ALA A 10 20.84 -16.32 -5.74
C ALA A 10 21.44 -17.65 -6.22
N LYS A 11 22.29 -18.29 -5.41
CA LYS A 11 22.85 -19.62 -5.70
C LYS A 11 21.81 -20.73 -5.75
N VAL A 12 20.78 -20.65 -4.91
CA VAL A 12 19.65 -21.59 -4.94
C VAL A 12 18.75 -21.31 -6.14
N ILE A 13 18.47 -20.04 -6.44
CA ILE A 13 17.73 -19.65 -7.65
C ILE A 13 18.42 -20.20 -8.90
N TYR A 14 19.75 -20.07 -8.98
CA TYR A 14 20.51 -20.61 -10.10
C TYR A 14 20.47 -22.14 -10.16
N ALA A 15 20.56 -22.83 -9.02
CA ALA A 15 20.47 -24.30 -8.99
C ALA A 15 19.09 -24.81 -9.45
N GLU A 16 18.01 -24.13 -9.06
CA GLU A 16 16.64 -24.50 -9.41
C GLU A 16 16.22 -24.03 -10.81
N GLY A 17 16.77 -22.91 -11.27
CA GLY A 17 16.22 -22.14 -12.39
C GLY A 17 17.26 -21.55 -13.32
N GLY A 18 18.53 -21.94 -13.25
CA GLY A 18 19.60 -21.36 -14.07
C GLY A 18 19.32 -21.44 -15.58
N ILE A 19 18.50 -22.39 -16.03
CA ILE A 19 18.04 -22.48 -17.44
C ILE A 19 17.22 -21.25 -17.89
N PHE A 20 16.56 -20.55 -16.96
CA PHE A 20 15.77 -19.35 -17.18
C PHE A 20 16.61 -18.08 -17.25
N SER A 21 17.87 -18.12 -16.79
CA SER A 21 18.74 -16.94 -16.79
C SER A 21 18.92 -16.37 -18.19
N GLY A 22 18.70 -15.06 -18.31
CA GLY A 22 18.73 -14.32 -19.57
C GLY A 22 17.60 -14.69 -20.56
N LYS A 23 16.60 -15.46 -20.12
CA LYS A 23 15.51 -15.95 -20.98
C LYS A 23 14.12 -15.74 -20.38
N ASN A 24 13.98 -15.83 -19.07
CA ASN A 24 12.71 -15.68 -18.38
C ASN A 24 12.90 -15.21 -16.92
N ASP A 25 12.95 -13.90 -16.74
CA ASP A 25 13.18 -13.28 -15.42
C ASP A 25 11.99 -13.50 -14.46
N LEU A 26 10.78 -13.66 -15.00
CA LEU A 26 9.58 -13.97 -14.21
C LEU A 26 9.70 -15.35 -13.52
N ALA A 27 10.32 -16.33 -14.19
CA ALA A 27 10.57 -17.64 -13.60
C ALA A 27 11.59 -17.56 -12.44
N LEU A 28 12.64 -16.75 -12.59
CA LEU A 28 13.61 -16.51 -11.52
C LEU A 28 12.97 -15.79 -10.33
N LEU A 29 12.13 -14.78 -10.61
CA LEU A 29 11.34 -14.05 -9.61
C LEU A 29 10.39 -15.00 -8.85
N ALA A 30 9.79 -15.98 -9.53
CA ALA A 30 8.92 -16.97 -8.92
C ALA A 30 9.67 -17.88 -7.93
N ILE A 31 10.90 -18.30 -8.27
CA ILE A 31 11.74 -19.12 -7.39
C ILE A 31 12.15 -18.30 -6.16
N ALA A 32 12.57 -17.05 -6.36
CA ALA A 32 12.87 -16.12 -5.28
C ALA A 32 11.66 -15.91 -4.35
N GLN A 33 10.46 -15.72 -4.92
CA GLN A 33 9.21 -15.62 -4.17
C GLN A 33 8.92 -16.89 -3.37
N CYS A 34 9.10 -18.09 -3.94
CA CYS A 34 8.91 -19.36 -3.23
C CYS A 34 9.81 -19.45 -1.98
N ILE A 35 11.09 -19.05 -2.10
CA ILE A 35 12.01 -19.00 -0.96
C ILE A 35 11.49 -18.05 0.12
N HIS A 36 11.04 -16.87 -0.28
CA HIS A 36 10.47 -15.88 0.64
C HIS A 36 9.22 -16.41 1.36
N ASP A 37 8.29 -17.00 0.61
CA ASP A 37 7.00 -17.46 1.13
C ASP A 37 7.16 -18.63 2.10
N LEU A 38 8.15 -19.50 1.85
CA LEU A 38 8.48 -20.61 2.74
C LEU A 38 9.29 -20.19 3.97
N LEU A 39 10.07 -19.11 3.91
CA LEU A 39 11.03 -18.73 4.96
C LEU A 39 10.41 -18.66 6.36
N SER A 40 9.20 -18.12 6.47
CA SER A 40 8.45 -18.02 7.75
C SER A 40 8.13 -19.36 8.41
N SER A 41 8.14 -20.45 7.64
CA SER A 41 7.90 -21.82 8.14
C SER A 41 9.16 -22.50 8.66
N TYR A 42 10.31 -21.84 8.58
CA TYR A 42 11.60 -22.36 9.02
C TYR A 42 12.22 -21.44 10.07
N LYS A 43 13.13 -22.00 10.86
CA LYS A 43 13.84 -21.27 11.92
C LYS A 43 14.68 -20.12 11.36
N ASP A 44 15.35 -20.36 10.23
CA ASP A 44 16.30 -19.47 9.60
C ASP A 44 16.44 -19.77 8.11
N LEU A 45 17.11 -18.87 7.39
CA LEU A 45 17.33 -18.99 5.95
C LEU A 45 18.05 -20.29 5.58
N ASP A 46 19.10 -20.65 6.30
CA ASP A 46 19.90 -21.84 5.99
C ASP A 46 19.07 -23.12 6.12
N SER A 47 18.20 -23.20 7.14
CA SER A 47 17.25 -24.30 7.33
C SER A 47 16.22 -24.38 6.20
N CYS A 48 15.71 -23.23 5.75
CA CYS A 48 14.77 -23.15 4.62
C CYS A 48 15.42 -23.65 3.32
N LEU A 49 16.57 -23.05 2.95
CA LEU A 49 17.27 -23.36 1.71
C LEU A 49 17.69 -24.84 1.64
N LYS A 50 18.19 -25.39 2.75
CA LYS A 50 18.65 -26.79 2.81
C LYS A 50 17.52 -27.80 2.74
N SER A 51 16.34 -27.47 3.30
CA SER A 51 15.26 -28.44 3.46
C SER A 51 14.29 -28.45 2.28
N ALA A 52 14.06 -27.30 1.65
CA ALA A 52 13.00 -27.13 0.66
C ALA A 52 13.51 -27.06 -0.78
N PHE A 53 14.81 -26.87 -0.99
CA PHE A 53 15.40 -26.66 -2.32
C PHE A 53 16.58 -27.60 -2.57
N THR A 54 16.95 -27.69 -3.84
CA THR A 54 18.16 -28.34 -4.32
C THR A 54 19.38 -27.68 -3.68
N ALA A 55 20.41 -28.49 -3.45
CA ALA A 55 21.69 -28.01 -2.92
C ALA A 55 22.16 -26.78 -3.73
N PRO A 56 22.57 -25.68 -3.05
CA PRO A 56 22.99 -24.47 -3.73
C PRO A 56 24.14 -24.73 -4.70
N SER A 57 24.13 -24.03 -5.83
CA SER A 57 25.28 -24.01 -6.74
C SER A 57 26.44 -23.21 -6.15
N ASP A 58 27.68 -23.51 -6.54
CA ASP A 58 28.81 -22.64 -6.23
C ASP A 58 28.76 -21.32 -7.01
N GLN A 59 27.92 -21.26 -8.05
CA GLN A 59 27.78 -20.14 -8.99
C GLN A 59 26.36 -19.56 -8.97
N TYR A 60 26.27 -18.27 -9.29
CA TYR A 60 25.04 -17.58 -9.63
C TYR A 60 25.39 -16.47 -10.64
N ASP A 61 24.40 -15.98 -11.38
CA ASP A 61 24.56 -14.83 -12.27
C ASP A 61 23.79 -13.60 -11.78
N THR A 62 23.98 -12.48 -12.46
CA THR A 62 23.35 -11.20 -12.09
C THR A 62 21.83 -11.29 -12.08
N ALA A 63 21.21 -12.01 -13.02
CA ALA A 63 19.75 -12.14 -13.08
C ALA A 63 19.19 -12.88 -11.84
N CYS A 64 19.89 -13.91 -11.35
CA CYS A 64 19.50 -14.60 -10.12
C CYS A 64 19.64 -13.70 -8.88
N LEU A 65 20.69 -12.87 -8.82
CA LEU A 65 20.88 -11.92 -7.73
C LEU A 65 19.82 -10.81 -7.77
N ASP A 66 19.51 -10.29 -8.96
CA ASP A 66 18.49 -9.26 -9.14
C ASP A 66 17.10 -9.78 -8.77
N ALA A 67 16.77 -11.03 -9.10
CA ALA A 67 15.54 -11.66 -8.66
C ALA A 67 15.46 -11.79 -7.12
N ALA A 68 16.57 -12.12 -6.45
CA ALA A 68 16.63 -12.14 -4.99
C ALA A 68 16.37 -10.74 -4.39
N LYS A 69 17.04 -9.70 -4.92
CA LYS A 69 16.84 -8.31 -4.46
C LYS A 69 15.42 -7.82 -4.71
N ALA A 70 14.88 -8.10 -5.91
CA ALA A 70 13.51 -7.75 -6.26
C ALA A 70 12.49 -8.28 -5.23
N VAL A 71 12.64 -9.52 -4.76
CA VAL A 71 11.71 -10.11 -3.78
C VAL A 71 11.98 -9.63 -2.36
N PHE A 72 13.24 -9.63 -1.92
CA PHE A 72 13.62 -9.46 -0.51
C PHE A 72 13.93 -8.01 -0.11
N GLU A 73 14.19 -7.13 -1.07
CA GLU A 73 14.44 -5.70 -0.84
C GLU A 73 13.31 -4.84 -1.41
N GLU A 74 12.83 -5.15 -2.63
CA GLU A 74 11.84 -4.32 -3.33
C GLU A 74 10.39 -4.80 -3.18
N GLY A 75 10.16 -5.97 -2.57
CA GLY A 75 8.81 -6.51 -2.36
C GLY A 75 8.10 -6.99 -3.63
N LYS A 76 8.80 -7.13 -4.76
CA LYS A 76 8.23 -7.64 -6.01
C LYS A 76 7.81 -9.11 -5.87
N ARG A 77 6.76 -9.52 -6.58
CA ARG A 77 6.20 -10.87 -6.57
C ARG A 77 5.81 -11.28 -8.00
N ARG A 78 6.00 -12.55 -8.34
CA ARG A 78 5.50 -13.15 -9.59
C ARG A 78 3.98 -13.37 -9.53
N PHE A 79 3.50 -13.82 -8.37
CA PHE A 79 2.07 -13.94 -8.05
C PHE A 79 1.80 -13.06 -6.83
N PRO A 80 1.37 -11.80 -7.02
CA PRO A 80 1.21 -10.85 -5.92
C PRO A 80 0.06 -11.20 -4.96
N ASP A 81 -0.87 -12.04 -5.40
CA ASP A 81 -2.07 -12.49 -4.71
C ASP A 81 -1.99 -13.97 -4.29
N ALA A 82 -0.79 -14.55 -4.26
CA ALA A 82 -0.61 -15.93 -3.85
C ALA A 82 0.75 -16.15 -3.20
N LYS A 83 0.82 -17.15 -2.34
CA LYS A 83 2.07 -17.73 -1.87
C LYS A 83 2.46 -18.89 -2.76
N ILE A 84 3.69 -18.92 -3.27
CA ILE A 84 4.24 -20.11 -3.92
C ILE A 84 4.78 -21.03 -2.82
N LEU A 85 4.23 -22.24 -2.71
CA LEU A 85 4.64 -23.22 -1.70
C LEU A 85 5.36 -24.42 -2.30
N GLN A 86 5.15 -24.68 -3.59
CA GLN A 86 5.81 -25.73 -4.35
C GLN A 86 5.95 -25.30 -5.81
N PHE A 87 7.02 -25.75 -6.47
CA PHE A 87 7.08 -25.76 -7.93
C PHE A 87 7.61 -27.10 -8.46
N ARG A 88 7.28 -27.42 -9.71
CA ARG A 88 7.61 -28.69 -10.36
C ARG A 88 8.09 -28.50 -11.78
N SER A 89 9.12 -29.23 -12.17
CA SER A 89 9.72 -29.12 -13.50
C SER A 89 8.88 -29.77 -14.60
N PHE A 90 8.83 -29.11 -15.76
CA PHE A 90 8.18 -29.62 -16.97
C PHE A 90 8.76 -30.98 -17.37
N ALA A 91 10.09 -31.12 -17.29
CA ALA A 91 10.81 -32.33 -17.66
C ALA A 91 10.27 -33.60 -16.96
N LYS A 92 9.77 -33.47 -15.73
CA LYS A 92 9.23 -34.60 -14.96
C LYS A 92 7.70 -34.61 -14.91
N TYR A 93 7.07 -33.45 -14.79
CA TYR A 93 5.65 -33.33 -14.46
C TYR A 93 4.77 -32.81 -15.60
N SER A 94 5.30 -32.63 -16.80
CA SER A 94 4.47 -32.34 -17.98
C SER A 94 3.93 -33.60 -18.66
N ASP A 95 2.92 -33.39 -19.49
CA ASP A 95 2.35 -34.34 -20.45
C ASP A 95 3.22 -34.56 -21.71
N GLY A 96 4.39 -33.91 -21.79
CA GLY A 96 5.26 -33.91 -22.96
C GLY A 96 4.97 -32.79 -23.97
N ALA A 97 3.86 -32.07 -23.81
CA ALA A 97 3.50 -30.88 -24.60
C ALA A 97 3.68 -29.57 -23.81
N GLY A 98 4.24 -29.64 -22.60
CA GLY A 98 4.44 -28.49 -21.72
C GLY A 98 3.22 -28.15 -20.86
N ASN A 99 2.20 -29.01 -20.81
CA ASN A 99 1.05 -28.83 -19.92
C ASN A 99 1.20 -29.68 -18.64
N PRO A 100 0.54 -29.30 -17.53
CA PRO A 100 0.57 -30.08 -16.30
C PRO A 100 -0.03 -31.48 -16.50
N ASP A 101 0.72 -32.52 -16.19
CA ASP A 101 0.20 -33.89 -16.15
C ASP A 101 -0.62 -34.08 -14.86
N LYS A 102 -1.95 -34.17 -15.00
CA LYS A 102 -2.88 -34.29 -13.87
C LYS A 102 -2.63 -35.53 -13.01
N GLY A 103 -2.16 -36.63 -13.60
CA GLY A 103 -1.85 -37.86 -12.86
C GLY A 103 -0.61 -37.69 -11.99
N LYS A 104 0.47 -37.13 -12.56
CA LYS A 104 1.72 -36.89 -11.83
C LYS A 104 1.60 -35.79 -10.77
N LEU A 105 0.65 -34.88 -10.93
CA LEU A 105 0.44 -33.72 -10.06
C LEU A 105 -0.79 -33.87 -9.15
N ALA A 106 -1.44 -35.04 -9.11
CA ALA A 106 -2.70 -35.26 -8.39
C ALA A 106 -2.62 -34.83 -6.91
N ASP A 107 -1.54 -35.21 -6.22
CA ASP A 107 -1.34 -34.83 -4.82
C ASP A 107 -1.15 -33.32 -4.62
N LEU A 108 -0.55 -32.63 -5.59
CA LEU A 108 -0.40 -31.18 -5.50
C LEU A 108 -1.73 -30.48 -5.71
N TYR A 109 -2.53 -30.90 -6.68
CA TYR A 109 -3.89 -30.36 -6.89
C TYR A 109 -4.83 -30.62 -5.70
N LYS A 110 -4.59 -31.67 -4.92
CA LYS A 110 -5.36 -31.94 -3.70
C LYS A 110 -5.03 -30.98 -2.56
N ASN A 111 -3.79 -30.51 -2.48
CA ASN A 111 -3.27 -29.76 -1.34
C ASN A 111 -3.08 -28.26 -1.62
N TYR A 112 -3.03 -27.86 -2.89
CA TYR A 112 -2.66 -26.53 -3.34
C TYR A 112 -3.45 -26.08 -4.56
N ASP A 113 -3.60 -24.76 -4.70
CA ASP A 113 -4.05 -24.11 -5.91
C ASP A 113 -2.95 -24.15 -6.98
N TYR A 114 -3.33 -24.41 -8.23
CA TYR A 114 -2.45 -24.18 -9.36
C TYR A 114 -2.41 -22.68 -9.69
N LEU A 115 -1.22 -22.09 -9.60
CA LEU A 115 -1.02 -20.64 -9.76
C LEU A 115 -0.68 -20.27 -11.21
N GLY A 116 0.02 -21.17 -11.92
CA GLY A 116 0.42 -20.96 -13.30
C GLY A 116 1.74 -21.66 -13.62
N SER A 117 2.36 -21.25 -14.72
CA SER A 117 3.64 -21.81 -15.17
C SER A 117 4.46 -20.77 -15.92
N ASP A 118 5.78 -20.93 -15.88
CA ASP A 118 6.72 -20.19 -16.72
C ASP A 118 7.63 -21.20 -17.44
N SER A 119 8.00 -20.90 -18.69
CA SER A 119 8.79 -21.83 -19.50
C SER A 119 9.70 -21.10 -20.50
N VAL A 120 10.69 -21.83 -21.01
CA VAL A 120 11.51 -21.43 -22.16
C VAL A 120 11.33 -22.38 -23.35
N SER A 121 10.65 -23.51 -23.14
CA SER A 121 10.20 -24.45 -24.17
C SER A 121 9.15 -25.40 -23.58
N THR A 122 8.54 -26.23 -24.42
CA THR A 122 7.63 -27.30 -23.97
C THR A 122 8.30 -28.34 -23.06
N ARG A 123 9.65 -28.40 -23.01
CA ARG A 123 10.40 -29.34 -22.19
C ARG A 123 11.01 -28.72 -20.92
N TRP A 124 11.18 -27.40 -20.90
CA TRP A 124 11.89 -26.68 -19.85
C TRP A 124 11.04 -25.53 -19.31
N GLY A 125 10.56 -25.72 -18.09
CA GLY A 125 9.64 -24.80 -17.41
C GLY A 125 9.31 -25.28 -16.00
N HIS A 126 8.63 -24.44 -15.24
CA HIS A 126 8.12 -24.71 -13.91
C HIS A 126 6.60 -24.53 -13.85
N PHE A 127 5.92 -25.45 -13.17
CA PHE A 127 4.55 -25.32 -12.70
C PHE A 127 4.57 -24.84 -11.25
N TYR A 128 3.75 -23.85 -10.90
CA TYR A 128 3.70 -23.26 -9.58
C TYR A 128 2.42 -23.63 -8.85
N PHE A 129 2.57 -24.03 -7.59
CA PHE A 129 1.49 -24.45 -6.71
C PHE A 129 1.61 -23.75 -5.36
N GLY A 130 0.47 -23.39 -4.78
CA GLY A 130 0.47 -22.76 -3.48
C GLY A 130 -0.93 -22.45 -2.97
N LYS A 131 -1.08 -21.29 -2.35
CA LYS A 131 -2.39 -20.81 -1.88
C LYS A 131 -2.59 -19.41 -2.39
N LYS A 132 -3.72 -19.17 -3.05
CA LYS A 132 -4.15 -17.80 -3.31
C LYS A 132 -4.42 -17.14 -1.97
N GLU A 133 -3.79 -16.02 -1.73
CA GLU A 133 -4.15 -15.21 -0.58
C GLU A 133 -5.45 -14.49 -0.95
N GLU A 134 -6.41 -14.47 -0.03
CA GLU A 134 -7.51 -13.52 -0.18
C GLU A 134 -6.88 -12.14 -0.24
N LYS A 135 -6.97 -11.50 -1.41
CA LYS A 135 -6.52 -10.14 -1.59
C LYS A 135 -7.27 -9.31 -0.56
N LYS A 136 -6.59 -8.92 0.53
CA LYS A 136 -7.13 -7.95 1.47
C LYS A 136 -7.35 -6.70 0.63
N MET A 137 -8.62 -6.45 0.28
CA MET A 137 -8.95 -5.28 -0.52
C MET A 137 -8.49 -4.07 0.28
N PHE A 138 -7.73 -3.18 -0.35
CA PHE A 138 -7.35 -1.93 0.28
C PHE A 138 -8.61 -1.24 0.81
N ARG A 139 -8.59 -0.92 2.11
CA ARG A 139 -9.66 -0.22 2.80
C ARG A 139 -9.15 1.11 3.34
N MET A 140 -9.84 2.18 3.00
CA MET A 140 -9.59 3.49 3.59
C MET A 140 -10.77 3.96 4.44
N LEU A 141 -10.46 4.82 5.41
CA LEU A 141 -11.44 5.54 6.21
C LEU A 141 -11.28 7.03 5.95
N VAL A 142 -12.38 7.73 5.69
CA VAL A 142 -12.40 9.19 5.57
C VAL A 142 -13.13 9.84 6.75
N MET A 143 -12.52 10.88 7.30
CA MET A 143 -12.98 11.63 8.46
C MET A 143 -13.13 13.11 8.10
N ALA A 144 -14.10 13.77 8.71
CA ALA A 144 -14.24 15.22 8.62
C ALA A 144 -13.83 15.84 9.96
N GLY A 145 -13.01 16.88 9.90
CA GLY A 145 -12.68 17.71 11.05
C GLY A 145 -13.90 18.46 11.60
N HIS A 146 -13.82 18.84 12.87
CA HIS A 146 -14.82 19.67 13.57
C HIS A 146 -16.26 19.12 13.56
N GLY A 147 -17.22 19.94 13.98
CA GLY A 147 -18.65 19.63 14.05
C GLY A 147 -19.13 19.36 15.46
N ARG A 148 -20.02 18.38 15.64
CA ARG A 148 -20.71 18.19 16.92
C ARG A 148 -19.78 17.63 18.00
N ASN A 149 -19.58 18.40 19.06
CA ASN A 149 -18.84 18.02 20.25
C ASN A 149 -19.59 16.98 21.08
N GLN A 150 -18.88 16.31 21.99
CA GLN A 150 -19.47 15.30 22.86
C GLN A 150 -20.53 15.86 23.82
N ASP A 151 -20.41 17.12 24.21
CA ASP A 151 -21.40 17.84 25.03
C ASP A 151 -22.62 18.32 24.21
N GLY A 152 -22.64 18.05 22.91
CA GLY A 152 -23.70 18.44 21.98
C GLY A 152 -23.55 19.82 21.37
N SER A 153 -22.55 20.62 21.77
CA SER A 153 -22.23 21.90 21.15
C SER A 153 -21.67 21.71 19.72
N TRP A 154 -21.67 22.79 18.93
CA TRP A 154 -21.16 22.78 17.56
C TRP A 154 -19.84 23.54 17.47
N ASP A 155 -18.79 22.86 17.03
CA ASP A 155 -17.51 23.47 16.64
C ASP A 155 -17.50 23.70 15.12
N PRO A 156 -17.57 24.94 14.64
CA PRO A 156 -17.59 25.23 13.21
C PRO A 156 -16.21 25.10 12.55
N GLY A 157 -15.13 25.00 13.33
CA GLY A 157 -13.76 25.18 12.85
C GLY A 157 -13.52 26.59 12.31
N ALA A 158 -12.65 26.71 11.33
CA ALA A 158 -12.44 27.97 10.60
C ALA A 158 -13.73 28.44 9.90
N VAL A 159 -14.03 29.74 9.99
CA VAL A 159 -15.17 30.36 9.33
C VAL A 159 -14.69 31.48 8.42
N GLY A 160 -15.16 31.49 7.18
CA GLY A 160 -14.74 32.48 6.19
C GLY A 160 -15.71 32.55 5.00
N CYS A 161 -15.94 33.76 4.49
CA CYS A 161 -16.77 33.98 3.29
C CYS A 161 -18.18 33.35 3.37
N GLY A 162 -18.76 33.23 4.57
CA GLY A 162 -20.07 32.63 4.80
C GLY A 162 -20.08 31.09 4.91
N TYR A 163 -18.91 30.45 4.91
CA TYR A 163 -18.77 28.99 5.05
C TYR A 163 -18.12 28.62 6.38
N GLN A 164 -18.42 27.42 6.88
CA GLN A 164 -17.78 26.80 8.05
C GLN A 164 -16.92 25.61 7.60
N GLU A 165 -15.74 25.44 8.20
CA GLU A 165 -14.84 24.33 7.91
C GLU A 165 -15.53 22.99 8.15
N ALA A 166 -16.30 22.89 9.24
CA ALA A 166 -17.06 21.70 9.56
C ALA A 166 -17.97 21.24 8.40
N ASP A 167 -18.63 22.17 7.72
CA ASP A 167 -19.53 21.86 6.60
C ASP A 167 -18.75 21.45 5.35
N LEU A 168 -17.69 22.19 5.01
CA LEU A 168 -16.86 21.91 3.83
C LEU A 168 -16.06 20.61 3.97
N ALA A 169 -15.59 20.29 5.17
CA ALA A 169 -14.89 19.03 5.44
C ALA A 169 -15.81 17.82 5.22
N ARG A 170 -17.08 17.94 5.61
CA ARG A 170 -18.10 16.91 5.37
C ARG A 170 -18.43 16.79 3.88
N GLU A 171 -18.61 17.91 3.19
CA GLU A 171 -18.84 17.93 1.74
C GLU A 171 -17.69 17.22 0.99
N LEU A 172 -16.44 17.58 1.29
CA LEU A 172 -15.30 16.95 0.63
C LEU A 172 -15.17 15.46 0.99
N ARG A 173 -15.33 15.09 2.26
CA ARG A 173 -15.30 13.69 2.71
C ARG A 173 -16.27 12.84 1.88
N ASP A 174 -17.48 13.34 1.67
CA ASP A 174 -18.53 12.62 0.92
C ASP A 174 -18.20 12.54 -0.59
N LEU A 175 -17.56 13.57 -1.15
CA LEU A 175 -17.01 13.53 -2.51
C LEU A 175 -15.87 12.52 -2.66
N ILE A 176 -14.96 12.42 -1.68
CA ILE A 176 -13.88 11.43 -1.67
C ILE A 176 -14.48 10.01 -1.63
N LYS A 177 -15.46 9.77 -0.76
CA LYS A 177 -16.19 8.50 -0.70
C LYS A 177 -16.82 8.14 -2.05
N THR A 178 -17.51 9.10 -2.67
CA THR A 178 -18.15 8.91 -3.98
C THR A 178 -17.11 8.58 -5.07
N ALA A 179 -15.96 9.25 -5.07
CA ALA A 179 -14.88 8.98 -6.01
C ALA A 179 -14.26 7.59 -5.79
N ALA A 180 -14.03 7.19 -4.52
CA ALA A 180 -13.52 5.87 -4.16
C ALA A 180 -14.47 4.75 -4.60
N ASP A 181 -15.77 4.92 -4.40
CA ASP A 181 -16.78 3.95 -4.84
C ASP A 181 -16.79 3.76 -6.34
N ARG A 182 -16.72 4.87 -7.10
CA ARG A 182 -16.62 4.83 -8.56
C ARG A 182 -15.34 4.13 -9.04
N ALA A 183 -14.27 4.20 -8.26
CA ALA A 183 -13.00 3.52 -8.53
C ALA A 183 -12.97 2.06 -8.01
N GLY A 184 -14.03 1.57 -7.35
CA GLY A 184 -14.07 0.24 -6.76
C GLY A 184 -13.15 0.06 -5.54
N VAL A 185 -12.81 1.16 -4.86
CA VAL A 185 -11.96 1.17 -3.65
C VAL A 185 -12.84 1.11 -2.41
N GLY A 186 -12.53 0.20 -1.49
CA GLY A 186 -13.24 0.12 -0.21
C GLY A 186 -12.99 1.37 0.62
N CYS A 187 -14.00 2.20 0.81
CA CYS A 187 -13.90 3.45 1.56
C CYS A 187 -15.08 3.57 2.52
N ASP A 188 -14.81 3.82 3.81
CA ASP A 188 -15.83 4.04 4.83
C ASP A 188 -15.78 5.50 5.30
N ILE A 189 -16.94 6.02 5.73
CA ILE A 189 -17.06 7.32 6.38
C ILE A 189 -17.08 7.10 7.90
N ALA A 190 -16.20 7.80 8.62
CA ALA A 190 -16.24 7.79 10.08
C ALA A 190 -17.53 8.45 10.62
N PRO A 191 -17.99 8.07 11.83
CA PRO A 191 -19.20 8.65 12.42
C PRO A 191 -19.13 10.18 12.46
N ASP A 192 -20.25 10.83 12.14
CA ASP A 192 -20.30 12.29 12.04
C ASP A 192 -20.25 12.97 13.42
N ARG A 193 -19.07 13.51 13.78
CA ARG A 193 -18.79 14.19 15.05
C ARG A 193 -17.49 14.97 14.98
N ASN A 194 -17.26 15.83 15.97
CA ASN A 194 -15.93 16.34 16.26
C ASN A 194 -15.09 15.23 16.92
N HIS A 195 -14.21 14.61 16.14
CA HIS A 195 -13.35 13.51 16.59
C HIS A 195 -12.37 13.96 17.68
N TYR A 196 -11.84 15.18 17.59
CA TYR A 196 -11.00 15.74 18.66
C TYR A 196 -11.74 15.79 20.00
N SER A 197 -12.96 16.34 20.02
CA SER A 197 -13.79 16.41 21.25
C SER A 197 -14.09 15.02 21.81
N TYR A 198 -14.49 14.07 20.96
CA TYR A 198 -14.79 12.69 21.34
C TYR A 198 -13.56 11.98 21.96
N PHE A 199 -12.39 12.12 21.34
CA PHE A 199 -11.16 11.52 21.82
C PHE A 199 -10.64 12.20 23.10
N LYS A 200 -10.77 13.53 23.24
CA LYS A 200 -10.42 14.25 24.48
C LYS A 200 -11.18 13.74 25.69
N ALA A 201 -12.41 13.30 25.51
CA ALA A 201 -13.28 12.81 26.57
C ALA A 201 -13.20 11.28 26.76
N GLY A 202 -12.14 10.64 26.22
CA GLY A 202 -11.85 9.22 26.45
C GLY A 202 -12.52 8.27 25.47
N GLY A 203 -13.16 8.79 24.41
CA GLY A 203 -13.68 7.98 23.32
C GLY A 203 -12.59 7.17 22.63
N GLN A 204 -12.97 6.01 22.09
CA GLN A 204 -12.09 5.15 21.29
C GLN A 204 -12.75 4.88 19.94
N TYR A 205 -11.91 4.70 18.92
CA TYR A 205 -12.34 4.31 17.59
C TYR A 205 -11.31 3.36 17.00
N ASP A 206 -11.75 2.14 16.69
CA ASP A 206 -10.87 1.12 16.12
C ASP A 206 -10.71 1.37 14.63
N VAL A 207 -9.48 1.65 14.23
CA VAL A 207 -9.09 1.87 12.82
C VAL A 207 -8.21 0.73 12.28
N SER A 208 -8.01 -0.34 13.04
CA SER A 208 -7.11 -1.44 12.68
C SER A 208 -7.53 -2.23 11.43
N SER A 209 -8.79 -2.10 11.01
CA SER A 209 -9.32 -2.69 9.79
C SER A 209 -9.04 -1.90 8.51
N TYR A 210 -8.46 -0.70 8.62
CA TYR A 210 -8.17 0.18 7.48
C TYR A 210 -6.68 0.21 7.22
N ASP A 211 -6.33 0.22 5.93
CA ASP A 211 -4.95 0.36 5.44
C ASP A 211 -4.55 1.85 5.34
N TYR A 212 -5.53 2.76 5.31
CA TYR A 212 -5.30 4.21 5.28
C TYR A 212 -6.43 4.99 5.95
N VAL A 213 -6.09 6.05 6.69
CA VAL A 213 -7.07 6.98 7.27
C VAL A 213 -6.73 8.40 6.85
N LEU A 214 -7.74 9.11 6.31
CA LEU A 214 -7.63 10.50 5.87
C LEU A 214 -8.62 11.36 6.65
N GLU A 215 -8.13 12.33 7.40
CA GLU A 215 -8.95 13.38 8.02
C GLU A 215 -8.84 14.68 7.23
N VAL A 216 -9.98 15.28 6.90
CA VAL A 216 -10.07 16.51 6.11
C VAL A 216 -10.28 17.72 7.02
N HIS A 217 -9.47 18.75 6.80
CA HIS A 217 -9.54 20.04 7.47
C HIS A 217 -9.38 21.22 6.49
N PHE A 218 -9.92 22.37 6.86
CA PHE A 218 -9.76 23.64 6.15
C PHE A 218 -9.19 24.68 7.10
N ASN A 219 -7.92 25.04 6.93
CA ASN A 219 -7.25 25.87 7.91
C ASN A 219 -7.46 27.37 7.66
N ALA A 220 -7.37 28.15 8.74
CA ALA A 220 -7.32 29.59 8.69
C ALA A 220 -5.93 30.09 9.09
N SER A 221 -5.50 31.19 8.46
CA SER A 221 -4.31 31.93 8.87
C SER A 221 -4.73 33.34 9.28
N ALA A 222 -4.26 33.78 10.45
CA ALA A 222 -4.40 35.17 10.89
C ALA A 222 -3.52 36.13 10.07
N THR A 223 -2.51 35.60 9.38
CA THR A 223 -1.61 36.38 8.54
C THR A 223 -2.21 36.58 7.16
N SER A 224 -2.49 37.83 6.81
CA SER A 224 -2.89 38.20 5.46
C SER A 224 -1.75 37.93 4.48
N ASP A 225 -2.00 37.14 3.44
CA ASP A 225 -1.12 37.01 2.27
C ASP A 225 -1.24 38.29 1.43
N GLN A 226 -0.48 39.31 1.82
CA GLN A 226 -0.50 40.65 1.21
C GLN A 226 0.12 40.65 -0.19
N VAL A 227 0.97 39.66 -0.48
CA VAL A 227 1.69 39.52 -1.76
C VAL A 227 0.94 38.61 -2.74
N GLY A 228 0.03 37.78 -2.24
CA GLY A 228 -0.74 36.83 -3.03
C GLY A 228 0.12 35.67 -3.55
N ASP A 229 1.23 35.37 -2.88
CA ASP A 229 2.21 34.38 -3.33
C ASP A 229 1.78 32.92 -3.02
N GLY A 230 0.77 32.74 -2.17
CA GLY A 230 0.24 31.44 -1.79
C GLY A 230 1.14 30.62 -0.87
N GLN A 231 2.30 31.13 -0.43
CA GLN A 231 3.25 30.40 0.44
C GLN A 231 2.63 30.08 1.81
N LEU A 232 1.77 30.97 2.30
CA LEU A 232 0.99 30.80 3.54
C LEU A 232 -0.42 30.23 3.28
N LYS A 233 -0.81 30.04 2.02
CA LYS A 233 -2.16 29.65 1.58
C LYS A 233 -2.08 28.55 0.52
N GLY A 234 -2.07 27.30 0.98
CA GLY A 234 -1.95 26.13 0.11
C GLY A 234 -2.54 24.88 0.74
N SER A 235 -2.23 23.73 0.17
CA SER A 235 -2.53 22.42 0.76
C SER A 235 -1.29 21.87 1.44
N MET A 236 -1.49 21.22 2.58
CA MET A 236 -0.47 20.49 3.32
C MET A 236 -1.09 19.24 3.95
N VAL A 237 -0.25 18.26 4.29
CA VAL A 237 -0.66 17.07 5.03
C VAL A 237 0.14 16.93 6.31
N TYR A 238 -0.54 16.70 7.42
CA TYR A 238 0.10 16.28 8.66
C TYR A 238 0.16 14.77 8.75
N ILE A 239 1.30 14.26 9.21
CA ILE A 239 1.50 12.86 9.58
C ILE A 239 2.09 12.75 10.98
N ASP A 240 1.85 11.60 11.62
CA ASP A 240 2.41 11.27 12.93
C ASP A 240 3.92 10.98 12.83
N GLU A 241 4.66 11.26 13.90
CA GLU A 241 6.11 11.00 13.95
C GLU A 241 6.48 9.50 13.90
N SER A 242 5.52 8.60 14.16
CA SER A 242 5.73 7.16 14.04
C SER A 242 5.67 6.65 12.60
N GLU A 243 5.24 7.47 11.64
CA GLU A 243 5.23 7.11 10.23
C GLU A 243 6.64 7.08 9.65
N THR A 244 6.98 5.98 8.94
CA THR A 244 8.32 5.77 8.37
C THR A 244 8.43 6.18 6.89
N GLY A 245 7.33 6.62 6.29
CA GLY A 245 7.26 7.11 4.90
C GLY A 245 5.98 7.90 4.65
N HIS A 246 5.97 8.68 3.56
CA HIS A 246 4.87 9.62 3.24
C HIS A 246 4.56 9.72 1.73
N SER A 247 4.79 8.64 0.99
CA SER A 247 4.66 8.63 -0.47
C SER A 247 3.20 8.81 -0.94
N VAL A 248 2.22 8.42 -0.12
CA VAL A 248 0.80 8.62 -0.40
C VAL A 248 0.45 10.10 -0.25
N GLU A 249 0.96 10.75 0.79
CA GLU A 249 0.75 12.17 1.09
C GLU A 249 1.38 13.06 0.02
N ASP A 250 2.59 12.73 -0.41
CA ASP A 250 3.27 13.40 -1.52
C ASP A 250 2.45 13.31 -2.80
N ALA A 251 1.88 12.13 -3.10
CA ALA A 251 1.03 11.93 -4.27
C ALA A 251 -0.28 12.72 -4.17
N ILE A 252 -0.91 12.77 -3.00
CA ILE A 252 -2.11 13.60 -2.76
C ILE A 252 -1.80 15.07 -3.02
N LEU A 253 -0.72 15.58 -2.45
CA LEU A 253 -0.33 16.98 -2.61
C LEU A 253 0.05 17.31 -4.06
N SER A 254 0.83 16.46 -4.71
CA SER A 254 1.18 16.62 -6.14
C SER A 254 -0.07 16.70 -7.01
N ASN A 255 -1.06 15.84 -6.77
CA ASN A 255 -2.34 15.88 -7.48
C ASN A 255 -3.11 17.18 -7.19
N LEU A 256 -3.17 17.62 -5.93
CA LEU A 256 -3.82 18.90 -5.58
C LEU A 256 -3.14 20.09 -6.26
N TYR A 257 -1.82 20.08 -6.35
CA TYR A 257 -1.05 21.13 -7.02
C TYR A 257 -1.30 21.13 -8.52
N SER A 258 -1.45 19.96 -9.13
CA SER A 258 -1.83 19.85 -10.55
C SER A 258 -3.21 20.45 -10.85
N LEU A 259 -4.11 20.46 -9.85
CA LEU A 259 -5.43 21.09 -9.92
C LEU A 259 -5.40 22.60 -9.63
N GLY A 260 -4.21 23.17 -9.40
CA GLY A 260 -4.00 24.61 -9.18
C GLY A 260 -3.87 25.02 -7.71
N ASN A 261 -3.83 24.08 -6.75
CA ASN A 261 -3.42 24.42 -5.39
C ASN A 261 -1.93 24.77 -5.34
N ARG A 262 -1.51 25.47 -4.28
CA ARG A 262 -0.11 25.72 -3.96
C ARG A 262 0.33 24.87 -2.78
N GLN A 263 1.62 24.63 -2.68
CA GLN A 263 2.21 24.04 -1.49
C GLN A 263 2.12 25.04 -0.33
N ALA A 264 1.55 24.59 0.79
CA ALA A 264 1.69 25.29 2.07
C ALA A 264 2.86 24.68 2.85
N TRP A 265 3.73 25.54 3.37
CA TRP A 265 4.90 25.15 4.18
C TRP A 265 5.75 24.07 3.47
N ASP A 266 6.12 23.00 4.16
CA ASP A 266 6.93 21.89 3.63
C ASP A 266 6.10 20.85 2.85
N GLY A 267 4.80 21.09 2.64
CA GLY A 267 3.90 20.13 2.02
C GLY A 267 3.48 19.05 3.00
N VAL A 268 4.34 18.06 3.24
CA VAL A 268 4.14 17.07 4.30
C VAL A 268 4.85 17.52 5.56
N VAL A 269 4.10 17.62 6.66
CA VAL A 269 4.62 18.06 7.96
C VAL A 269 4.48 16.95 8.97
N VAL A 270 5.63 16.40 9.38
CA VAL A 270 5.72 15.44 10.49
C VAL A 270 5.52 16.21 11.79
N SER A 271 4.52 15.81 12.58
CA SER A 271 4.24 16.48 13.85
C SER A 271 3.96 15.47 14.96
N GLN A 272 4.55 15.73 16.12
CA GLN A 272 4.33 14.95 17.32
C GLN A 272 2.93 15.14 17.94
N ARG A 273 2.21 16.22 17.60
CA ARG A 273 1.05 16.67 18.41
C ARG A 273 0.00 17.47 17.64
N GLN A 274 -0.98 16.76 17.06
CA GLN A 274 -2.38 17.25 17.00
C GLN A 274 -3.43 16.17 17.32
N CYS A 275 -3.07 14.88 17.26
CA CYS A 275 -3.86 13.80 17.86
C CYS A 275 -3.34 13.48 19.28
N LEU A 276 -4.25 13.25 20.23
CA LEU A 276 -3.96 13.16 21.66
C LEU A 276 -3.21 11.87 22.06
N PRO A 277 -2.52 11.87 23.21
CA PRO A 277 -1.59 10.80 23.64
C PRO A 277 -2.21 9.41 23.91
N ALA A 278 -3.51 9.21 23.67
CA ALA A 278 -4.22 7.99 24.03
C ALA A 278 -5.05 7.38 22.89
N CYS A 279 -4.96 7.94 21.68
CA CYS A 279 -5.68 7.45 20.51
C CYS A 279 -4.65 6.77 19.60
N TRP A 280 -4.74 5.45 19.48
CA TRP A 280 -3.95 4.64 18.55
C TRP A 280 -4.29 4.92 17.07
N CYS A 281 -4.28 6.17 16.63
CA CYS A 281 -4.27 6.52 15.22
C CYS A 281 -2.81 6.54 14.76
N ARG A 282 -2.26 5.35 14.51
CA ARG A 282 -0.92 5.16 13.93
C ARG A 282 -0.89 5.32 12.41
N VAL A 283 -2.01 5.71 11.80
CA VAL A 283 -2.16 6.02 10.38
C VAL A 283 -3.26 7.06 10.31
N ALA A 284 -2.91 8.34 10.23
CA ALA A 284 -3.88 9.41 10.02
C ALA A 284 -3.18 10.57 9.33
N SER A 285 -3.49 10.74 8.04
CA SER A 285 -3.05 11.89 7.29
C SER A 285 -4.12 12.98 7.41
N ALA A 286 -3.75 14.14 7.94
CA ALA A 286 -4.66 15.28 8.07
C ALA A 286 -4.40 16.26 6.91
N LEU A 287 -5.27 16.24 5.88
CA LEU A 287 -5.18 17.19 4.77
C LEU A 287 -5.75 18.54 5.22
N ARG A 288 -4.91 19.58 5.22
CA ARG A 288 -5.32 20.95 5.47
C ARG A 288 -5.21 21.77 4.20
N ALA A 289 -6.32 22.29 3.70
CA ALA A 289 -6.30 23.34 2.68
C ALA A 289 -6.60 24.71 3.29
N TYR A 290 -5.82 25.72 2.89
CA TYR A 290 -6.10 27.10 3.24
C TYR A 290 -6.95 27.75 2.13
N HIS A 291 -7.91 28.59 2.54
CA HIS A 291 -8.85 29.36 1.69
C HIS A 291 -10.09 28.60 1.15
N MET A 292 -11.25 28.86 1.77
CA MET A 292 -12.58 28.37 1.35
C MET A 292 -13.02 28.85 -0.05
N LEU A 293 -12.50 30.00 -0.50
CA LEU A 293 -12.86 30.61 -1.78
C LEU A 293 -12.25 29.89 -3.00
N CYS A 294 -11.04 29.31 -2.85
CA CYS A 294 -10.32 28.67 -3.96
C CYS A 294 -10.83 27.25 -4.29
N TRP A 295 -11.27 26.48 -3.29
CA TRP A 295 -11.72 25.11 -3.51
C TRP A 295 -13.04 25.04 -4.29
N LYS A 296 -14.02 25.89 -3.96
CA LYS A 296 -15.32 25.93 -4.65
C LYS A 296 -15.20 26.32 -6.14
N LEU A 297 -14.20 27.14 -6.48
CA LEU A 297 -13.85 27.51 -7.87
C LEU A 297 -13.09 26.39 -8.61
N ALA A 298 -12.33 25.55 -7.91
CA ALA A 298 -11.62 24.42 -8.51
C ALA A 298 -12.57 23.25 -8.83
N LEU A 299 -13.48 22.90 -7.91
CA LEU A 299 -14.47 21.82 -8.11
C LEU A 299 -15.54 22.18 -9.16
N SER A 300 -15.93 23.45 -9.26
CA SER A 300 -16.89 23.90 -10.28
C SER A 300 -16.28 23.95 -11.70
N ARG A 301 -14.96 24.04 -11.83
CA ARG A 301 -14.27 24.00 -13.13
C ARG A 301 -13.99 22.58 -13.65
N THR A 302 -13.99 21.57 -12.79
CA THR A 302 -13.70 20.16 -13.17
C THR A 302 -14.95 19.31 -13.44
N GLY A 303 -16.15 19.90 -13.41
CA GLY A 303 -17.38 19.22 -13.85
C GLY A 303 -17.81 18.05 -12.98
N MET A 304 -17.49 18.06 -11.68
CA MET A 304 -18.16 17.19 -10.70
C MET A 304 -19.46 17.87 -10.23
N MET A 305 -20.50 17.81 -11.06
CA MET A 305 -21.91 17.82 -10.62
C MET A 305 -22.55 16.51 -11.07
#